data_AF-A0A918DJD0-F1
#
_entry.id   AF-A0A918DJD0-F1
#
_cell.length_a   1.000
_cell.length_b   1.000
_cell.length_c   1.000
_cell.angle_alpha   90.00
_cell.angle_beta   90.00
_cell.angle_gamma   90.00
#
_symmetry.space_group_name_H-M   'P 1'
#
loop_
_entity.id
_entity.type
_entity.pdbx_description
1 polymer ?
#
loop_
_entity_poly.entity_id
_entity_poly.type
_entity_poly.pdbx_seq_one_letter_code
_entity_poly.pdbx_strand_id
1 'polypeptide(L)'
;MPKTVMQLVLIGFAFLSLSVLADPAKVYTTCAACHGDKGQGNPQLQGPVLAGLSGEYLTRQLQAFQQGKRGQHPQDVPGQQMAAMAKSLLSEETDLAALSAYIEQMPLPQQSTRLSGDLKSGNAYYQNNCGACHGGQGQGNPAFQAPRLAGQDSDYLRRQFMYFKRGIRGTDKSDKPGRQMAMMANTLPDDKLNDVLAFIGSL
;
A
#
# COMPACT_ATOMS: atom_id res chain seq x y z
N MET A 1 -45.61 31.15 -56.81
CA MET A 1 -44.82 29.93 -56.57
C MET A 1 -43.73 30.24 -55.54
N PRO A 2 -43.94 29.95 -54.24
CA PRO A 2 -42.94 30.22 -53.21
C PRO A 2 -41.89 29.09 -53.19
N LYS A 3 -40.61 29.47 -53.17
CA LYS A 3 -39.47 28.54 -53.10
C LYS A 3 -39.17 28.24 -51.63
N THR A 4 -39.42 27.01 -51.19
CA THR A 4 -39.06 26.51 -49.86
C THR A 4 -37.57 26.21 -49.81
N VAL A 5 -36.84 26.91 -48.95
CA VAL A 5 -35.42 26.65 -48.65
C VAL A 5 -35.36 25.62 -47.52
N MET A 6 -34.87 24.42 -47.82
CA MET A 6 -34.72 23.34 -46.85
C MET A 6 -33.40 23.52 -46.09
N GLN A 7 -33.47 24.11 -44.89
CA GLN A 7 -32.34 24.18 -43.96
C GLN A 7 -32.08 22.79 -43.35
N LEU A 8 -30.99 22.16 -43.76
CA LEU A 8 -30.45 20.96 -43.12
C LEU A 8 -29.82 21.38 -41.78
N VAL A 9 -30.51 21.09 -40.67
CA VAL A 9 -29.94 21.22 -39.32
C VAL A 9 -29.20 19.92 -39.01
N LEU A 10 -27.88 19.94 -39.13
CA LEU A 10 -27.00 18.86 -38.65
C LEU A 10 -26.96 18.91 -37.12
N ILE A 11 -27.80 18.12 -36.46
CA ILE A 11 -27.72 17.88 -35.02
C ILE A 11 -26.53 16.93 -34.78
N GLY A 12 -25.39 17.50 -34.40
CA GLY A 12 -24.23 16.73 -33.93
C GLY A 12 -24.55 16.11 -32.57
N PHE A 13 -24.79 14.80 -32.53
CA PHE A 13 -24.85 14.04 -31.28
C PHE A 13 -23.43 13.95 -30.69
N ALA A 14 -23.17 14.76 -29.66
CA ALA A 14 -22.02 14.58 -28.80
C ALA A 14 -22.23 13.28 -27.98
N PHE A 15 -21.60 12.19 -28.41
CA PHE A 15 -21.49 10.97 -27.60
C PHE A 15 -20.55 11.26 -26.42
N LEU A 16 -21.11 11.67 -25.28
CA LEU A 16 -20.42 11.56 -23.99
C LEU A 16 -20.28 10.07 -23.67
N SER A 17 -19.13 9.49 -23.98
CA SER A 17 -18.77 8.16 -23.49
C SER A 17 -18.56 8.26 -21.98
N LEU A 18 -19.57 7.88 -21.21
CA LEU A 18 -19.42 7.61 -19.78
C LEU A 18 -18.59 6.32 -19.68
N SER A 19 -17.29 6.45 -19.42
CA SER A 19 -16.44 5.30 -19.11
C SER A 19 -16.97 4.65 -17.83
N VAL A 20 -17.51 3.42 -17.94
CA VAL A 20 -17.97 2.65 -16.79
C VAL A 20 -16.73 2.04 -16.14
N LEU A 21 -16.32 2.59 -15.00
CA LEU A 21 -15.26 2.01 -14.18
C LEU A 21 -15.73 0.67 -13.59
N ALA A 22 -14.81 -0.26 -13.42
CA ALA A 22 -15.02 -1.55 -12.79
C ALA A 22 -15.39 -1.36 -11.31
N ASP A 23 -16.31 -2.20 -10.81
CA ASP A 23 -16.67 -2.26 -9.41
C ASP A 23 -15.44 -2.65 -8.55
N PRO A 24 -15.02 -1.80 -7.58
CA PRO A 24 -13.84 -2.08 -6.77
C PRO A 24 -13.96 -3.37 -5.95
N ALA A 25 -15.16 -3.79 -5.54
CA ALA A 25 -15.36 -5.07 -4.86
C ALA A 25 -15.06 -6.25 -5.78
N LYS A 26 -15.48 -6.15 -7.06
CA LYS A 26 -15.19 -7.15 -8.08
C LYS A 26 -13.69 -7.21 -8.38
N VAL A 27 -13.02 -6.07 -8.52
CA VAL A 27 -11.56 -6.03 -8.71
C VAL A 27 -10.84 -6.67 -7.52
N TYR A 28 -11.28 -6.40 -6.29
CA TYR A 28 -10.67 -6.94 -5.08
C TYR A 28 -10.70 -8.47 -4.99
N THR A 29 -11.66 -9.15 -5.63
CA THR A 29 -11.71 -10.64 -5.64
C THR A 29 -10.40 -11.29 -6.10
N THR A 30 -9.65 -10.62 -6.98
CA THR A 30 -8.33 -11.09 -7.42
C THR A 30 -7.26 -10.84 -6.34
N CYS A 31 -7.34 -9.73 -5.63
CA CYS A 31 -6.44 -9.39 -4.53
C CYS A 31 -6.59 -10.36 -3.34
N ALA A 32 -7.82 -10.79 -3.07
CA ALA A 32 -8.17 -11.66 -1.95
C ALA A 32 -7.41 -12.99 -1.93
N ALA A 33 -7.02 -13.51 -3.10
CA ALA A 33 -6.23 -14.74 -3.19
C ALA A 33 -4.90 -14.67 -2.41
N CYS A 34 -4.28 -13.49 -2.36
CA CYS A 34 -3.01 -13.27 -1.65
C CYS A 34 -3.17 -12.42 -0.37
N HIS A 35 -4.18 -11.55 -0.30
CA HIS A 35 -4.37 -10.63 0.82
C HIS A 35 -5.55 -10.99 1.74
N GLY A 36 -6.28 -12.07 1.42
CA GLY A 36 -7.45 -12.53 2.16
C GLY A 36 -8.72 -11.75 1.85
N ASP A 37 -9.88 -12.38 2.04
CA ASP A 37 -11.19 -11.81 1.67
C ASP A 37 -11.53 -10.49 2.38
N LYS A 38 -10.92 -10.23 3.54
CA LYS A 38 -11.11 -9.02 4.35
C LYS A 38 -9.81 -8.22 4.47
N GLY A 39 -8.84 -8.44 3.60
CA GLY A 39 -7.55 -7.75 3.64
C GLY A 39 -6.68 -8.10 4.84
N GLN A 40 -6.95 -9.23 5.50
CA GLN A 40 -6.25 -9.68 6.71
C GLN A 40 -4.85 -10.26 6.44
N GLY A 41 -4.40 -10.29 5.19
CA GLY A 41 -3.12 -10.86 4.78
C GLY A 41 -3.13 -12.39 4.68
N ASN A 42 -2.08 -12.93 4.07
CA ASN A 42 -1.80 -14.36 4.00
C ASN A 42 -0.30 -14.60 4.19
N PRO A 43 0.16 -14.95 5.40
CA PRO A 43 1.58 -15.18 5.68
C PRO A 43 2.21 -16.29 4.83
N GLN A 44 1.45 -17.32 4.45
CA GLN A 44 1.94 -18.43 3.61
C GLN A 44 2.30 -17.96 2.20
N LEU A 45 1.59 -16.96 1.70
CA LEU A 45 1.86 -16.31 0.40
C LEU A 45 2.68 -15.02 0.56
N GLN A 46 3.14 -14.71 1.77
CA GLN A 46 3.86 -13.48 2.11
C GLN A 46 3.10 -12.19 1.75
N GLY A 47 1.76 -12.31 1.62
CA GLY A 47 0.83 -11.23 1.31
C GLY A 47 0.53 -10.42 2.58
N PRO A 48 0.90 -9.13 2.63
CA PRO A 48 0.67 -8.31 3.82
C PRO A 48 -0.82 -8.07 4.08
N VAL A 49 -1.11 -7.70 5.32
CA VAL A 49 -2.37 -7.08 5.71
C VAL A 49 -2.57 -5.79 4.91
N LEU A 50 -3.73 -5.64 4.28
CA LEU A 50 -4.16 -4.43 3.60
C LEU A 50 -5.22 -3.64 4.39
N ALA A 51 -6.06 -4.33 5.16
CA ALA A 51 -7.09 -3.69 5.96
C ALA A 51 -6.46 -2.74 7.00
N GLY A 52 -7.06 -1.55 7.15
CA GLY A 52 -6.55 -0.49 8.03
C GLY A 52 -5.41 0.36 7.47
N LEU A 53 -4.93 0.07 6.26
CA LEU A 53 -4.08 1.02 5.53
C LEU A 53 -4.94 2.09 4.87
N SER A 54 -4.45 3.32 4.84
CA SER A 54 -5.18 4.41 4.19
C SER A 54 -5.24 4.23 2.67
N GLY A 55 -6.33 4.68 2.06
CA GLY A 55 -6.52 4.63 0.62
C GLY A 55 -5.42 5.38 -0.14
N GLU A 56 -4.92 6.48 0.41
CA GLU A 56 -3.79 7.23 -0.15
C GLU A 56 -2.49 6.41 -0.15
N TYR A 57 -2.20 5.70 0.94
CA TYR A 57 -1.02 4.85 1.01
C TYR A 57 -1.13 3.70 0.00
N LEU A 58 -2.28 3.03 -0.04
CA LEU A 58 -2.57 1.91 -0.94
C LEU A 58 -2.45 2.33 -2.40
N THR A 59 -3.10 3.44 -2.79
CA THR A 59 -3.01 4.01 -4.14
C THR A 59 -1.56 4.27 -4.52
N ARG A 60 -0.79 4.93 -3.63
CA ARG A 60 0.63 5.20 -3.88
C ARG A 60 1.45 3.92 -4.00
N GLN A 61 1.16 2.88 -3.22
CA GLN A 61 1.89 1.61 -3.31
C GLN A 61 1.61 0.88 -4.63
N LEU A 62 0.35 0.84 -5.06
CA LEU A 62 -0.04 0.26 -6.36
C LEU A 62 0.66 1.00 -7.50
N GLN A 63 0.63 2.34 -7.49
CA GLN A 63 1.34 3.17 -8.46
C GLN A 63 2.85 2.96 -8.42
N ALA A 64 3.45 2.83 -7.23
CA ALA A 64 4.87 2.55 -7.09
C ALA A 64 5.26 1.19 -7.69
N PHE A 65 4.42 0.18 -7.58
CA PHE A 65 4.61 -1.11 -8.25
C PHE A 65 4.44 -1.00 -9.77
N GLN A 66 3.40 -0.31 -10.25
CA GLN A 66 3.18 -0.06 -11.69
C GLN A 66 4.38 0.64 -12.35
N GLN A 67 4.94 1.63 -11.65
CA GLN A 67 6.06 2.46 -12.11
C GLN A 67 7.44 1.82 -11.85
N GLY A 68 7.49 0.62 -11.26
CA GLY A 68 8.74 -0.07 -10.96
C GLY A 68 9.59 0.54 -9.84
N LYS A 69 9.02 1.44 -9.02
CA LYS A 69 9.67 1.96 -7.81
C LYS A 69 9.73 0.92 -6.69
N ARG A 70 8.88 -0.09 -6.75
CA ARG A 70 8.85 -1.28 -5.88
C ARG A 70 8.78 -2.55 -6.72
N GLY A 71 9.30 -3.66 -6.20
CA GLY A 71 9.16 -4.97 -6.84
C GLY A 71 10.02 -5.21 -8.09
N GLN A 72 11.09 -4.41 -8.32
CA GLN A 72 12.02 -4.64 -9.43
C GLN A 72 13.31 -5.34 -9.01
N HIS A 73 13.68 -5.24 -7.73
CA HIS A 73 14.92 -5.83 -7.25
C HIS A 73 14.84 -7.37 -7.27
N PRO A 74 15.89 -8.11 -7.70
CA PRO A 74 15.88 -9.58 -7.75
C PRO A 74 15.57 -10.27 -6.41
N GLN A 75 15.90 -9.62 -5.30
CA GLN A 75 15.65 -10.12 -3.95
C GLN A 75 14.23 -9.80 -3.43
N ASP A 76 13.44 -9.00 -4.15
CA ASP A 76 12.05 -8.68 -3.78
C ASP A 76 11.06 -9.59 -4.51
N VAL A 77 11.19 -10.91 -4.31
CA VAL A 77 10.35 -11.91 -5.01
C VAL A 77 8.84 -11.68 -4.79
N PRO A 78 8.33 -11.45 -3.56
CA PRO A 78 6.92 -11.14 -3.37
C PRO A 78 6.52 -9.80 -3.99
N GLY A 79 7.43 -8.81 -3.99
CA GLY A 79 7.19 -7.53 -4.64
C GLY A 79 7.13 -7.63 -6.16
N GLN A 80 7.88 -8.54 -6.79
CA GLN A 80 7.79 -8.81 -8.23
C GLN A 80 6.42 -9.37 -8.62
N GLN A 81 5.87 -10.28 -7.80
CA GLN A 81 4.50 -10.78 -7.98
C GLN A 81 3.49 -9.62 -7.88
N MET A 82 3.62 -8.78 -6.85
CA MET A 82 2.76 -7.60 -6.72
C MET A 82 2.96 -6.57 -7.83
N ALA A 83 4.17 -6.44 -8.39
CA ALA A 83 4.43 -5.57 -9.54
C ALA A 83 3.71 -6.07 -10.79
N ALA A 84 3.69 -7.39 -11.03
CA ALA A 84 2.93 -7.98 -12.12
C ALA A 84 1.41 -7.76 -11.94
N MET A 85 0.89 -8.01 -10.73
CA MET A 85 -0.53 -7.77 -10.42
C MET A 85 -0.91 -6.29 -10.53
N ALA A 86 -0.08 -5.37 -10.04
CA ALA A 86 -0.37 -3.95 -10.14
C ALA A 86 -0.37 -3.46 -11.59
N LYS A 87 0.48 -4.04 -12.46
CA LYS A 87 0.48 -3.75 -13.90
C LYS A 87 -0.77 -4.27 -14.61
N SER A 88 -1.35 -5.39 -14.18
CA SER A 88 -2.63 -5.86 -14.75
C SER A 88 -3.81 -4.95 -14.43
N LEU A 89 -3.67 -4.04 -13.45
CA LEU A 89 -4.65 -3.01 -13.11
C LEU A 89 -4.54 -1.74 -13.96
N LEU A 90 -3.63 -1.67 -14.94
CA LEU A 90 -3.48 -0.51 -15.83
C LEU A 90 -4.59 -0.41 -16.90
N SER A 91 -5.70 -1.15 -16.74
CA SER A 91 -6.85 -1.01 -17.64
C SER A 91 -7.55 0.33 -17.41
N GLU A 92 -8.05 0.94 -18.48
CA GLU A 92 -8.87 2.17 -18.43
C GLU A 92 -10.17 1.98 -17.62
N GLU A 93 -10.55 0.74 -17.32
CA GLU A 93 -11.69 0.39 -16.49
C GLU A 93 -11.36 0.39 -15.00
N THR A 94 -10.09 0.34 -14.58
CA THR A 94 -9.74 0.23 -13.16
C THR A 94 -9.53 1.60 -12.52
N ASP A 95 -10.26 1.88 -11.45
CA ASP A 95 -10.01 3.03 -10.59
C ASP A 95 -9.26 2.60 -9.31
N LEU A 96 -7.97 2.95 -9.24
CA LEU A 96 -7.13 2.64 -8.08
C LEU A 96 -7.56 3.37 -6.81
N ALA A 97 -8.12 4.58 -6.93
CA ALA A 97 -8.60 5.33 -5.78
C ALA A 97 -9.86 4.67 -5.22
N ALA A 98 -10.79 4.26 -6.08
CA ALA A 98 -11.98 3.51 -5.66
C ALA A 98 -11.63 2.16 -5.04
N LEU A 99 -10.70 1.40 -5.65
CA LEU A 99 -10.20 0.14 -5.08
C LEU A 99 -9.55 0.36 -3.71
N SER A 100 -8.71 1.39 -3.58
CA SER A 100 -8.02 1.66 -2.33
C SER A 100 -8.97 2.13 -1.22
N ALA A 101 -9.97 2.94 -1.56
CA ALA A 101 -11.02 3.37 -0.63
C ALA A 101 -11.92 2.20 -0.19
N TYR A 102 -12.16 1.23 -1.08
CA TYR A 102 -12.87 0.01 -0.75
C TYR A 102 -12.08 -0.85 0.26
N ILE A 103 -10.77 -1.01 0.05
CA ILE A 103 -9.89 -1.74 0.97
C ILE A 103 -9.76 -1.05 2.33
N GLU A 104 -9.67 0.29 2.36
CA GLU A 104 -9.56 1.07 3.60
C GLU A 104 -10.76 0.86 4.55
N GLN A 105 -11.94 0.58 4.01
CA GLN A 105 -13.16 0.32 4.78
C GLN A 105 -13.23 -1.09 5.39
N MET A 106 -12.28 -1.97 5.08
CA MET A 106 -12.25 -3.33 5.62
C MET A 106 -11.98 -3.33 7.14
N PRO A 107 -12.56 -4.28 7.88
CA PRO A 107 -12.40 -4.34 9.33
C PRO A 107 -10.93 -4.56 9.69
N LEU A 108 -10.44 -3.81 10.69
CA LEU A 108 -9.10 -4.00 11.22
C LEU A 108 -8.92 -5.45 11.69
N PRO A 109 -7.81 -6.12 11.31
CA PRO A 109 -7.54 -7.46 11.81
C PRO A 109 -7.29 -7.41 13.32
N GLN A 110 -7.75 -8.43 14.03
CA GLN A 110 -7.68 -8.48 15.50
C GLN A 110 -6.32 -8.96 16.03
N GLN A 111 -5.42 -9.47 15.18
CA GLN A 111 -4.17 -10.11 15.61
C GLN A 111 -3.03 -9.92 14.61
N SER A 112 -1.87 -9.52 15.13
CA SER A 112 -0.56 -9.70 14.48
C SER A 112 0.22 -10.81 15.18
N THR A 113 1.10 -11.46 14.42
CA THR A 113 2.11 -12.39 14.97
C THR A 113 2.99 -11.67 15.98
N ARG A 114 2.96 -12.11 17.25
CA ARG A 114 3.82 -11.54 18.29
C ARG A 114 5.19 -12.18 18.23
N LEU A 115 6.21 -11.34 18.02
CA LEU A 115 7.60 -11.74 18.15
C LEU A 115 8.05 -11.66 19.60
N SER A 116 9.05 -12.45 19.95
CA SER A 116 9.79 -12.28 21.19
C SER A 116 10.74 -11.08 21.06
N GLY A 117 10.83 -10.27 22.12
CA GLY A 117 11.69 -9.10 22.22
C GLY A 117 11.45 -8.34 23.52
N ASP A 118 12.37 -7.45 23.88
CA ASP A 118 12.19 -6.55 25.02
C ASP A 118 11.23 -5.42 24.62
N LEU A 119 9.98 -5.49 25.09
CA LEU A 119 8.95 -4.49 24.79
C LEU A 119 9.29 -3.09 25.30
N LYS A 120 10.05 -2.97 26.41
CA LYS A 120 10.43 -1.67 26.97
C LYS A 120 11.51 -1.03 26.09
N SER A 121 12.52 -1.80 25.71
CA SER A 121 13.52 -1.40 24.71
C SER A 121 12.84 -1.03 23.39
N GLY A 122 11.95 -1.89 22.90
CA GLY A 122 11.23 -1.72 21.64
C GLY A 122 10.40 -0.45 21.60
N ASN A 123 9.61 -0.18 22.66
CA ASN A 123 8.85 1.05 22.79
C ASN A 123 9.77 2.27 22.78
N ALA A 124 10.87 2.26 23.55
CA ALA A 124 11.79 3.40 23.60
C ALA A 124 12.39 3.73 22.23
N TYR A 125 12.89 2.71 21.51
CA TYR A 125 13.41 2.91 20.14
C TYR A 125 12.32 3.35 19.17
N TYR A 126 11.12 2.77 19.27
CA TYR A 126 9.99 3.14 18.42
C TYR A 126 9.58 4.60 18.62
N GLN A 127 9.38 5.06 19.86
CA GLN A 127 8.95 6.44 20.10
C GLN A 127 10.00 7.44 19.64
N ASN A 128 11.29 7.14 19.85
CA ASN A 128 12.39 8.05 19.50
C ASN A 128 12.66 8.15 18.00
N ASN A 129 12.42 7.07 17.22
CA ASN A 129 12.81 7.01 15.81
C ASN A 129 11.63 6.92 14.84
N CYS A 130 10.51 6.32 15.26
CA CYS A 130 9.43 5.92 14.35
C CYS A 130 8.12 6.68 14.65
N GLY A 131 7.82 6.88 15.94
CA GLY A 131 6.51 7.32 16.42
C GLY A 131 6.06 8.70 15.91
N ALA A 132 7.00 9.62 15.64
CA ALA A 132 6.68 10.93 15.08
C ALA A 132 6.01 10.84 13.70
N CYS A 133 6.44 9.88 12.87
CA CYS A 133 5.88 9.65 11.55
C CYS A 133 4.78 8.58 11.57
N HIS A 134 4.99 7.45 12.25
CA HIS A 134 4.04 6.33 12.23
C HIS A 134 2.96 6.40 13.32
N GLY A 135 2.96 7.45 14.15
CA GLY A 135 2.07 7.60 15.30
C GLY A 135 2.55 6.80 16.52
N GLY A 136 2.28 7.29 17.73
CA GLY A 136 2.74 6.65 18.97
C GLY A 136 2.19 5.24 19.20
N GLN A 137 1.04 4.91 18.59
CA GLN A 137 0.41 3.59 18.60
C GLN A 137 0.49 2.90 17.23
N GLY A 138 1.41 3.32 16.35
CA GLY A 138 1.56 2.71 15.03
C GLY A 138 0.34 2.89 14.12
N GLN A 139 -0.52 3.85 14.39
CA GLN A 139 -1.76 4.10 13.64
C GLN A 139 -1.52 4.75 12.27
N GLY A 140 -0.29 5.16 11.96
CA GLY A 140 0.06 5.92 10.76
C GLY A 140 -0.15 7.43 10.92
N ASN A 141 0.38 8.19 9.97
CA ASN A 141 0.16 9.64 9.89
C ASN A 141 0.13 10.08 8.42
N PRO A 142 -1.04 10.47 7.88
CA PRO A 142 -1.17 10.95 6.51
C PRO A 142 -0.29 12.18 6.19
N ALA A 143 -0.05 13.06 7.17
CA ALA A 143 0.79 14.24 6.98
C ALA A 143 2.26 13.90 6.65
N PHE A 144 2.73 12.76 7.15
CA PHE A 144 4.06 12.20 6.82
C PHE A 144 3.98 11.11 5.75
N GLN A 145 2.80 10.87 5.17
CA GLN A 145 2.55 9.79 4.24
C GLN A 145 2.96 8.41 4.82
N ALA A 146 2.95 8.28 6.14
CA ALA A 146 3.44 7.12 6.86
C ALA A 146 2.29 6.14 7.10
N PRO A 147 2.42 4.87 6.67
CA PRO A 147 1.36 3.88 6.86
C PRO A 147 1.20 3.50 8.33
N ARG A 148 0.02 2.95 8.63
CA ARG A 148 -0.23 2.15 9.83
C ARG A 148 0.75 0.96 9.88
N LEU A 149 1.33 0.73 11.05
CA LEU A 149 2.20 -0.40 11.37
C LEU A 149 1.51 -1.38 12.34
N ALA A 150 0.65 -0.88 13.23
CA ALA A 150 -0.08 -1.71 14.19
C ALA A 150 -1.05 -2.68 13.48
N GLY A 151 -1.05 -3.94 13.91
CA GLY A 151 -1.84 -5.00 13.29
C GLY A 151 -1.30 -5.52 11.96
N GLN A 152 -0.12 -5.09 11.51
CA GLN A 152 0.57 -5.70 10.37
C GLN A 152 1.34 -6.95 10.80
N ASP A 153 1.56 -7.88 9.86
CA ASP A 153 2.36 -9.07 10.11
C ASP A 153 3.84 -8.72 10.39
N SER A 154 4.40 -9.31 11.45
CA SER A 154 5.74 -9.01 11.93
C SER A 154 6.83 -9.44 10.96
N ASP A 155 6.64 -10.54 10.21
CA ASP A 155 7.60 -11.00 9.21
C ASP A 155 7.57 -10.12 7.96
N TYR A 156 6.40 -9.64 7.56
CA TYR A 156 6.29 -8.59 6.55
C TYR A 156 7.02 -7.32 6.99
N LEU A 157 6.77 -6.82 8.21
CA LEU A 157 7.42 -5.61 8.72
C LEU A 157 8.94 -5.77 8.78
N ARG A 158 9.43 -6.89 9.30
CA ARG A 158 10.86 -7.24 9.29
C ARG A 158 11.43 -7.19 7.89
N ARG A 159 10.79 -7.86 6.93
CA ARG A 159 11.25 -7.91 5.54
C ARG A 159 11.29 -6.53 4.91
N GLN A 160 10.23 -5.72 5.07
CA GLN A 160 10.19 -4.37 4.53
C GLN A 160 11.27 -3.48 5.15
N PHE A 161 11.47 -3.56 6.47
CA PHE A 161 12.52 -2.83 7.17
C PHE A 161 13.91 -3.20 6.61
N MET A 162 14.19 -4.50 6.47
CA MET A 162 15.46 -4.96 5.90
C MET A 162 15.61 -4.59 4.43
N TYR A 163 14.53 -4.52 3.65
CA TYR A 163 14.57 -4.07 2.27
C TYR A 163 14.93 -2.59 2.16
N PHE A 164 14.39 -1.74 3.03
CA PHE A 164 14.79 -0.35 3.14
C PHE A 164 16.26 -0.22 3.56
N LYS A 165 16.67 -0.95 4.60
CA LYS A 165 18.05 -0.93 5.11
C LYS A 165 19.07 -1.35 4.06
N ARG A 166 18.74 -2.34 3.23
CA ARG A 166 19.64 -2.92 2.21
C ARG A 166 19.51 -2.27 0.83
N GLY A 167 18.70 -1.22 0.67
CA GLY A 167 18.50 -0.57 -0.63
C GLY A 167 17.74 -1.42 -1.67
N ILE A 168 16.99 -2.43 -1.23
CA ILE A 168 16.08 -3.21 -2.08
C ILE A 168 14.80 -2.41 -2.36
N ARG A 169 14.38 -1.56 -1.41
CA ARG A 169 13.22 -0.67 -1.48
C ARG A 169 13.63 0.75 -1.06
N GLY A 170 13.00 1.76 -1.64
CA GLY A 170 13.24 3.16 -1.26
C GLY A 170 14.51 3.75 -1.86
N THR A 171 14.90 3.32 -3.06
CA THR A 171 16.07 3.84 -3.79
C THR A 171 15.69 4.79 -4.94
N ASP A 172 14.46 4.70 -5.45
CA ASP A 172 13.98 5.56 -6.52
C ASP A 172 13.92 7.04 -6.07
N LYS A 173 14.42 7.95 -6.91
CA LYS A 173 14.54 9.36 -6.55
C LYS A 173 13.20 10.07 -6.38
N SER A 174 12.16 9.57 -7.04
CA SER A 174 10.80 10.12 -6.98
C SER A 174 9.97 9.53 -5.84
N ASP A 175 10.38 8.42 -5.23
CA ASP A 175 9.74 7.85 -4.03
C ASP A 175 10.28 8.53 -2.75
N LYS A 176 9.93 9.81 -2.55
CA LYS A 176 10.40 10.58 -1.39
C LYS A 176 10.09 9.90 -0.05
N PRO A 177 8.87 9.38 0.21
CA PRO A 177 8.58 8.68 1.47
C PRO A 177 9.37 7.38 1.62
N GLY A 178 9.55 6.62 0.52
CA GLY A 178 10.36 5.41 0.54
C GLY A 178 11.83 5.71 0.86
N ARG A 179 12.41 6.75 0.27
CA ARG A 179 13.78 7.18 0.61
C ARG A 179 13.90 7.66 2.05
N GLN A 180 12.89 8.37 2.55
CA GLN A 180 12.86 8.77 3.95
C GLN A 180 12.90 7.54 4.86
N MET A 181 12.10 6.50 4.58
CA MET A 181 12.18 5.25 5.35
C MET A 181 13.52 4.53 5.18
N ALA A 182 14.12 4.54 3.99
CA ALA A 182 15.46 3.97 3.77
C ALA A 182 16.52 4.66 4.65
N MET A 183 16.45 5.99 4.81
CA MET A 183 17.32 6.73 5.73
C MET A 183 17.03 6.35 7.19
N MET A 184 15.76 6.30 7.59
CA MET A 184 15.37 5.91 8.96
C MET A 184 15.75 4.46 9.31
N ALA A 185 15.69 3.53 8.36
CA ALA A 185 16.10 2.15 8.59
C ALA A 185 17.57 1.99 8.99
N ASN A 186 18.41 2.97 8.59
CA ASN A 186 19.82 3.00 8.94
C ASN A 186 20.09 3.58 10.34
N THR A 187 19.11 4.21 11.00
CA THR A 187 19.29 4.77 12.36
C THR A 187 19.06 3.75 13.47
N LEU A 188 18.36 2.64 13.18
CA LEU A 188 18.11 1.58 14.15
C LEU A 188 19.27 0.58 14.17
N PRO A 189 19.86 0.29 15.35
CA PRO A 189 20.80 -0.82 15.50
C PRO A 189 20.16 -2.17 15.16
N ASP A 190 20.92 -3.07 14.52
CA ASP A 190 20.38 -4.34 14.02
C ASP A 190 19.83 -5.24 15.13
N ASP A 191 20.46 -5.23 16.30
CA ASP A 191 20.03 -6.01 17.47
C ASP A 191 18.73 -5.49 18.09
N LYS A 192 18.28 -4.27 17.73
CA LYS A 192 17.06 -3.65 18.25
C LYS A 192 15.83 -3.83 17.36
N LEU A 193 16.00 -4.37 16.15
CA LEU A 193 14.88 -4.60 15.25
C LEU A 193 13.84 -5.55 15.87
N ASN A 194 14.28 -6.62 16.54
CA ASN A 194 13.35 -7.57 17.17
C ASN A 194 12.52 -6.91 18.27
N ASP A 195 13.14 -6.10 19.12
CA ASP A 195 12.45 -5.37 20.19
C ASP A 195 11.39 -4.43 19.62
N VAL A 196 11.74 -3.65 18.60
CA VAL A 196 10.81 -2.71 17.95
C VAL A 196 9.65 -3.45 17.30
N LEU A 197 9.90 -4.56 16.59
CA LEU A 197 8.83 -5.34 15.98
C LEU A 197 7.95 -6.04 17.01
N ALA A 198 8.53 -6.54 18.11
CA ALA A 198 7.78 -7.12 19.22
C ALA A 198 6.86 -6.07 19.87
N PHE A 199 7.33 -4.84 20.03
CA PHE A 199 6.52 -3.72 20.48
C PHE A 199 5.38 -3.41 19.49
N ILE A 200 5.68 -3.23 18.19
CA ILE A 200 4.65 -2.95 17.18
C ILE A 200 3.58 -4.06 17.15
N GLY A 201 3.98 -5.33 17.25
CA GLY A 201 3.05 -6.46 17.29
C GLY A 201 2.24 -6.58 18.59
N SER A 202 2.50 -5.72 19.58
CA SER A 202 1.70 -5.61 20.82
C SER A 202 0.63 -4.52 20.77
N LEU A 203 0.63 -3.69 19.71
CA LEU A 203 -0.29 -2.56 19.49
C LEU A 203 -1.61 -2.98 18.83
#